data_AF-A0A973ZAY2-F1
#
_entry.id   AF-A0A973ZAY2-F1
#
_cell.length_a   1.000
_cell.length_b   1.000
_cell.length_c   1.000
_cell.angle_alpha   90.00
_cell.angle_beta   90.00
_cell.angle_gamma   90.00
#
_symmetry.space_group_name_H-M   'P 1'
#
loop_
_entity.id
_entity.type
_entity.pdbx_description
1 polymer ?
#
loop_
_entity_poly.entity_id
_entity_poly.type
_entity_poly.pdbx_seq_one_letter_code
_entity_poly.pdbx_strand_id
1 'polypeptide(L)'
;MPSFEVLYQAAALCLTYPDDDFRARLPLLREAAPQLREFTDHAAVTPPQDLATHYVEVFDLDNRHSLYLSWWHDGDTRRRGMSLLRFKELYRAHGLEFTGEELPDFLPAVLEFAARTGNTDLLLEHRDALEQLRSRLTDFGTPYASVLDAVCATLPTAHTGVRS
;
A
#
# COMPACT_ATOMS: atom_id res chain seq x y z
N MET A 1 6.79 -12.64 -15.57
CA MET A 1 7.25 -12.16 -14.24
C MET A 1 6.64 -13.08 -13.20
N PRO A 2 7.32 -13.42 -12.10
CA PRO A 2 6.64 -14.12 -11.00
C PRO A 2 5.40 -13.30 -10.62
N SER A 3 4.24 -13.96 -10.58
CA SER A 3 2.99 -13.30 -10.25
C SER A 3 3.00 -12.97 -8.76
N PHE A 4 2.98 -11.68 -8.43
CA PHE A 4 2.94 -11.16 -7.05
C PHE A 4 1.51 -10.86 -6.60
N GLU A 5 0.50 -11.38 -7.31
CA GLU A 5 -0.92 -11.07 -7.07
C GLU A 5 -1.34 -11.34 -5.62
N VAL A 6 -0.95 -12.50 -5.08
CA VAL A 6 -1.24 -12.87 -3.69
C VAL A 6 -0.56 -11.93 -2.70
N LEU A 7 0.69 -11.53 -2.98
CA LEU A 7 1.42 -10.60 -2.12
C LEU A 7 0.76 -9.22 -2.13
N TYR A 8 0.38 -8.70 -3.29
CA TYR A 8 -0.30 -7.40 -3.38
C TYR A 8 -1.67 -7.41 -2.72
N GLN A 9 -2.47 -8.47 -2.90
CA GLN A 9 -3.76 -8.60 -2.22
C GLN A 9 -3.58 -8.69 -0.70
N ALA A 10 -2.59 -9.45 -0.23
CA ALA A 10 -2.31 -9.57 1.20
C ALA A 10 -1.77 -8.25 1.79
N ALA A 11 -0.88 -7.56 1.07
CA ALA A 11 -0.35 -6.27 1.48
C ALA A 11 -1.44 -5.19 1.54
N ALA A 12 -2.40 -5.19 0.60
CA ALA A 12 -3.57 -4.32 0.65
C ALA A 12 -4.34 -4.51 1.96
N LEU A 13 -4.64 -5.76 2.33
CA LEU A 13 -5.35 -6.07 3.58
C LEU A 13 -4.54 -5.73 4.83
N CYS A 14 -3.20 -5.85 4.79
CA CYS A 14 -2.33 -5.45 5.89
C CYS A 14 -2.24 -3.92 6.08
N LEU A 15 -2.62 -3.14 5.06
CA LEU A 15 -2.58 -1.67 5.05
C LEU A 15 -3.97 -1.03 5.13
N THR A 16 -5.02 -1.82 5.33
CA THR A 16 -6.36 -1.33 5.67
C THR A 16 -6.61 -1.39 7.17
N TYR A 17 -7.62 -0.66 7.65
CA TYR A 17 -8.02 -0.67 9.05
C TYR A 17 -8.23 -2.13 9.54
N PRO A 18 -7.61 -2.53 10.68
CA PRO A 18 -7.59 -3.93 11.13
C PRO A 18 -8.88 -4.30 11.89
N ASP A 19 -9.97 -4.44 11.14
CA ASP A 19 -11.28 -4.85 11.66
C ASP A 19 -11.39 -6.37 11.93
N ASP A 20 -12.58 -6.82 12.30
CA ASP A 20 -12.88 -8.23 12.56
C ASP A 20 -12.65 -9.11 11.32
N ASP A 21 -12.90 -8.58 10.12
CA ASP A 21 -12.68 -9.28 8.84
C ASP A 21 -11.19 -9.49 8.58
N PHE A 22 -10.36 -8.47 8.80
CA PHE A 22 -8.90 -8.61 8.78
C PHE A 22 -8.45 -9.68 9.78
N ARG A 23 -8.98 -9.64 11.01
CA ARG A 23 -8.60 -10.61 12.05
C ARG A 23 -8.95 -12.04 11.67
N ALA A 24 -10.12 -12.26 11.06
CA ALA A 24 -10.54 -13.58 10.57
C ALA A 24 -9.64 -14.09 9.43
N ARG A 25 -9.12 -13.20 8.59
CA ARG A 25 -8.24 -13.55 7.45
C ARG A 25 -6.78 -13.72 7.84
N LEU A 26 -6.36 -13.24 9.01
CA LEU A 26 -4.96 -13.22 9.42
C LEU A 26 -4.23 -14.58 9.33
N PRO A 27 -4.82 -15.73 9.73
CA PRO A 27 -4.18 -17.03 9.52
C PRO A 27 -3.86 -17.34 8.05
N LEU A 28 -4.79 -17.02 7.14
CA LEU A 28 -4.63 -17.21 5.71
C LEU A 28 -3.53 -16.29 5.15
N LEU A 29 -3.49 -15.01 5.57
CA LEU A 29 -2.47 -14.06 5.14
C LEU A 29 -1.05 -14.55 5.49
N ARG A 30 -0.87 -15.12 6.69
CA ARG A 30 0.40 -15.68 7.17
C ARG A 30 0.91 -16.85 6.33
N GLU A 31 -0.01 -17.63 5.78
CA GLU A 31 0.30 -18.79 4.93
C GLU A 31 0.53 -18.37 3.48
N ALA A 32 -0.35 -17.52 2.95
CA ALA A 32 -0.37 -17.15 1.53
C ALA A 32 0.73 -16.16 1.14
N ALA A 33 1.14 -15.27 2.06
CA ALA A 33 2.17 -14.27 1.82
C ALA A 33 3.28 -14.33 2.91
N PRO A 34 4.17 -15.33 2.89
CA PRO A 34 5.26 -15.46 3.85
C PRO A 34 6.19 -14.23 3.93
N GLN A 35 6.23 -13.41 2.89
CA GLN A 35 6.98 -12.14 2.85
C GLN A 35 6.42 -11.11 3.83
N LEU A 36 5.15 -11.23 4.22
CA LEU A 36 4.47 -10.35 5.19
C LEU A 36 4.45 -10.94 6.60
N ARG A 37 5.27 -11.97 6.86
CA ARG A 37 5.28 -12.70 8.14
C ARG A 37 5.57 -11.80 9.33
N GLU A 38 6.47 -10.83 9.19
CA GLU A 38 6.81 -9.91 10.29
C GLU A 38 5.59 -9.13 10.78
N PHE A 39 4.90 -8.41 9.89
CA PHE A 39 3.66 -7.73 10.22
C PHE A 39 2.56 -8.70 10.72
N THR A 40 2.38 -9.83 10.04
CA THR A 40 1.29 -10.76 10.39
C THR A 40 1.55 -11.59 11.66
N ASP A 41 2.81 -11.76 12.07
CA ASP A 41 3.21 -12.26 13.40
C ASP A 41 2.93 -11.22 14.47
N HIS A 42 3.32 -9.98 14.24
CA HIS A 42 2.98 -8.87 15.14
C HIS A 42 1.46 -8.76 15.34
N ALA A 43 0.69 -8.66 14.25
CA ALA A 43 -0.76 -8.51 14.30
C ALA A 43 -1.47 -9.68 15.00
N ALA A 44 -0.91 -10.90 14.95
CA ALA A 44 -1.52 -12.07 15.56
C ALA A 44 -1.43 -12.05 17.10
N VAL A 45 -0.32 -11.53 17.63
CA VAL A 45 -0.07 -11.45 19.08
C VAL A 45 -0.57 -10.15 19.69
N THR A 46 -0.79 -9.10 18.89
CA THR A 46 -1.34 -7.82 19.35
C THR A 46 -2.87 -7.92 19.58
N PRO A 47 -3.40 -7.39 20.70
CA PRO A 47 -4.84 -7.28 20.92
C PRO A 47 -5.52 -6.44 19.82
N PRO A 48 -6.72 -6.82 19.33
CA PRO A 48 -7.36 -6.13 18.20
C PRO A 48 -7.53 -4.62 18.39
N GLN A 49 -7.95 -4.19 19.59
CA GLN A 49 -8.13 -2.77 19.91
C GLN A 49 -6.81 -1.99 19.89
N ASP A 50 -5.72 -2.62 20.34
CA ASP A 50 -4.39 -2.00 20.34
C ASP A 50 -3.86 -1.87 18.91
N LEU A 51 -4.08 -2.89 18.06
CA LEU A 51 -3.70 -2.85 16.64
C LEU A 51 -4.49 -1.77 15.89
N ALA A 52 -5.79 -1.65 16.14
CA ALA A 52 -6.63 -0.61 15.59
C ALA A 52 -6.21 0.79 16.06
N THR A 53 -5.90 0.95 17.34
CA THR A 53 -5.39 2.22 17.90
C THR A 53 -4.07 2.61 17.24
N HIS A 54 -3.15 1.64 17.09
CA HIS A 54 -1.87 1.85 16.41
C HIS A 54 -2.09 2.23 14.94
N TYR A 55 -3.03 1.59 14.24
CA TYR A 55 -3.36 1.97 12.85
C TYR A 55 -3.75 3.44 12.76
N VAL A 56 -4.68 3.90 13.62
CA VAL A 56 -5.11 5.31 13.65
C VAL A 56 -3.93 6.23 13.97
N GLU A 57 -3.10 5.85 14.95
CA GLU A 57 -1.90 6.61 15.32
C GLU A 57 -0.95 6.81 14.15
N VAL A 58 -0.73 5.76 13.36
CA VAL A 58 0.22 5.78 12.24
C VAL A 58 -0.35 6.52 11.04
N PHE A 59 -1.59 6.23 10.64
CA PHE A 59 -2.12 6.61 9.33
C PHE A 59 -3.13 7.76 9.35
N ASP A 60 -3.87 7.95 10.45
CA ASP A 60 -5.07 8.80 10.45
C ASP A 60 -4.94 10.06 11.34
N LEU A 61 -4.00 10.10 12.29
CA LEU A 61 -3.82 11.28 13.16
C LEU A 61 -3.21 12.48 12.42
N ASP A 62 -2.30 12.23 11.50
CA ASP A 62 -1.68 13.26 10.68
C ASP A 62 -1.27 12.74 9.29
N ASN A 63 -0.82 13.64 8.43
CA ASN A 63 -0.43 13.31 7.06
C ASN A 63 1.03 12.83 6.93
N ARG A 64 1.72 12.44 8.02
CA ARG A 64 3.14 12.05 7.97
C ARG A 64 3.35 10.68 7.37
N HIS A 65 2.40 9.76 7.50
CA HIS A 65 2.46 8.42 6.90
C HIS A 65 1.29 8.15 5.96
N SER A 66 0.76 9.19 5.31
CA SER A 66 -0.42 9.08 4.45
C SER A 66 -0.31 7.93 3.43
N LEU A 67 -1.36 7.10 3.36
CA LEU A 67 -1.49 6.02 2.38
C LEU A 67 -1.98 6.49 1.01
N TYR A 68 -2.26 7.79 0.84
CA TYR A 68 -2.69 8.36 -0.44
C TYR A 68 -1.46 8.78 -1.27
N LEU A 69 -1.17 8.05 -2.35
CA LEU A 69 0.08 8.20 -3.09
C LEU A 69 0.26 9.60 -3.71
N SER A 70 -0.83 10.23 -4.18
CA SER A 70 -0.75 11.56 -4.77
C SER A 70 -0.41 12.65 -3.76
N TRP A 71 -0.66 12.42 -2.46
CA TRP A 71 -0.34 13.36 -1.40
C TRP A 71 1.15 13.70 -1.32
N TRP A 72 2.01 12.70 -1.53
CA TRP A 72 3.46 12.83 -1.39
C TRP A 72 4.12 13.73 -2.42
N HIS A 73 3.50 13.88 -3.60
CA HIS A 73 4.02 14.75 -4.66
C HIS A 73 3.24 16.08 -4.71
N ASP A 74 1.92 16.02 -4.64
CA ASP A 74 1.07 17.16 -4.95
C ASP A 74 0.44 17.84 -3.71
N GLY A 75 0.50 17.22 -2.53
CA GLY A 75 -0.18 17.72 -1.32
C GLY A 75 -1.66 18.05 -1.57
N ASP A 76 -2.20 19.09 -0.93
CA ASP A 76 -3.58 19.54 -1.17
C ASP A 76 -3.71 20.55 -2.32
N THR A 77 -2.96 20.36 -3.40
CA THR A 77 -2.97 21.31 -4.53
C THR A 77 -3.92 20.87 -5.64
N ARG A 78 -4.24 21.79 -6.56
CA ARG A 78 -4.97 21.47 -7.80
C ARG A 78 -4.34 20.31 -8.60
N ARG A 79 -3.04 20.09 -8.46
CA ARG A 79 -2.32 19.00 -9.14
C ARG A 79 -2.81 17.63 -8.65
N ARG A 80 -3.16 17.52 -7.36
CA ARG A 80 -3.72 16.29 -6.77
C ARG A 80 -5.00 15.87 -7.49
N GLY A 81 -5.87 16.81 -7.83
CA GLY A 81 -7.09 16.52 -8.60
C GLY A 81 -6.81 15.87 -9.97
N MET A 82 -5.75 16.30 -10.66
CA MET A 82 -5.33 15.70 -11.94
C MET A 82 -4.73 14.30 -11.74
N SER A 83 -3.94 14.13 -10.68
CA SER A 83 -3.41 12.82 -10.30
C SER A 83 -4.54 11.82 -10.03
N LEU A 84 -5.56 12.20 -9.25
CA LEU A 84 -6.73 11.36 -9.00
C LEU A 84 -7.50 10.98 -10.27
N LEU A 85 -7.58 11.86 -11.28
CA LEU A 85 -8.15 11.53 -12.58
C LEU A 85 -7.32 10.46 -13.30
N ARG A 86 -6.00 10.57 -13.28
CA ARG A 86 -5.08 9.59 -13.87
C ARG A 86 -5.26 8.19 -13.27
N PHE A 87 -5.41 8.07 -11.94
CA PHE A 87 -5.74 6.78 -11.30
C PHE A 87 -7.06 6.19 -11.84
N LYS A 88 -8.12 6.99 -11.88
CA LYS A 88 -9.44 6.54 -12.38
C LYS A 88 -9.41 6.12 -13.85
N GLU A 89 -8.67 6.85 -14.68
CA GLU A 89 -8.48 6.51 -16.10
C GLU A 89 -7.78 5.16 -16.26
N LEU A 90 -6.73 4.89 -15.47
CA LEU A 90 -6.02 3.61 -15.57
C LEU A 90 -6.87 2.43 -15.07
N TYR A 91 -7.65 2.62 -14.00
CA TYR A 91 -8.60 1.60 -13.54
C TYR A 91 -9.63 1.27 -14.64
N ARG A 92 -10.23 2.30 -15.25
CA ARG A 92 -11.20 2.12 -16.34
C ARG A 92 -10.59 1.46 -17.57
N ALA A 93 -9.33 1.78 -17.90
CA ALA A 93 -8.62 1.17 -19.03
C ALA A 93 -8.45 -0.36 -18.86
N HIS A 94 -8.48 -0.85 -17.62
CA HIS A 94 -8.44 -2.28 -17.30
C HIS A 94 -9.83 -2.86 -16.94
N GLY A 95 -10.91 -2.15 -17.29
CA GLY A 95 -12.28 -2.61 -17.05
C GLY A 95 -12.72 -2.57 -15.59
N LEU A 96 -12.01 -1.83 -14.74
CA LEU A 96 -12.34 -1.65 -13.33
C LEU A 96 -13.00 -0.28 -13.11
N GLU A 97 -14.07 -0.27 -12.34
CA GLU A 97 -14.67 0.95 -11.82
C GLU A 97 -14.35 1.07 -10.34
N PHE A 98 -13.82 2.23 -9.94
CA PHE A 98 -13.54 2.51 -8.55
C PHE A 98 -14.77 3.16 -7.92
N THR A 99 -15.44 2.40 -7.04
CA THR A 99 -16.69 2.77 -6.37
C THR A 99 -16.56 2.81 -4.85
N GLY A 100 -15.33 2.75 -4.32
CA GLY A 100 -15.07 2.75 -2.88
C GLY A 100 -15.31 4.12 -2.24
N GLU A 101 -15.43 4.12 -0.90
CA GLU A 101 -15.48 5.35 -0.09
C GLU A 101 -14.14 6.09 -0.09
N GLU A 102 -13.05 5.35 -0.24
CA GLU A 102 -11.68 5.85 -0.33
C GLU A 102 -11.40 6.61 -1.63
N LEU A 103 -10.26 7.29 -1.72
CA LEU A 103 -9.78 7.87 -2.98
C LEU A 103 -9.07 6.81 -3.84
N PRO A 104 -9.06 6.98 -5.19
CA PRO A 104 -8.46 5.99 -6.09
C PRO A 104 -6.95 5.86 -5.95
N ASP A 105 -6.28 6.81 -5.30
CA ASP A 105 -4.83 6.79 -5.02
C ASP A 105 -4.49 6.21 -3.64
N PHE A 106 -5.49 5.71 -2.90
CA PHE A 106 -5.27 4.97 -1.67
C PHE A 106 -4.46 3.70 -1.96
N LEU A 107 -3.30 3.57 -1.31
CA LEU A 107 -2.32 2.52 -1.61
C LEU A 107 -2.92 1.10 -1.59
N PRO A 108 -3.76 0.71 -0.60
CA PRO A 108 -4.46 -0.59 -0.66
C PRO A 108 -5.27 -0.80 -1.94
N ALA A 109 -5.98 0.22 -2.43
CA ALA A 109 -6.72 0.10 -3.70
C ALA A 109 -5.80 -0.06 -4.91
N VAL A 110 -4.65 0.63 -4.91
CA VAL A 110 -3.62 0.48 -5.96
C VAL A 110 -3.01 -0.92 -5.95
N LEU A 111 -2.79 -1.49 -4.76
CA LEU A 111 -2.30 -2.86 -4.59
C LEU A 111 -3.35 -3.89 -5.05
N GLU A 112 -4.62 -3.70 -4.72
CA GLU A 112 -5.71 -4.55 -5.24
C GLU A 112 -5.82 -4.48 -6.76
N PHE A 113 -5.67 -3.28 -7.34
CA PHE A 113 -5.62 -3.10 -8.78
C PHE A 113 -4.46 -3.92 -9.40
N ALA A 114 -3.25 -3.81 -8.83
CA ALA A 114 -2.09 -4.56 -9.29
C ALA A 114 -2.28 -6.07 -9.13
N ALA A 115 -2.92 -6.51 -8.04
CA ALA A 115 -3.26 -7.92 -7.80
C ALA A 115 -4.28 -8.46 -8.82
N ARG A 116 -5.25 -7.66 -9.23
CA ARG A 116 -6.31 -8.10 -10.17
C ARG A 116 -5.89 -8.08 -11.63
N THR A 117 -5.02 -7.13 -12.00
CA THR A 117 -4.69 -6.85 -13.40
C THR A 117 -3.27 -7.29 -13.77
N GLY A 118 -2.40 -7.50 -12.78
CA GLY A 118 -0.96 -7.66 -12.97
C GLY A 118 -0.25 -6.37 -13.39
N ASN A 119 -0.97 -5.23 -13.49
CA ASN A 119 -0.39 -3.96 -13.88
C ASN A 119 0.18 -3.22 -12.66
N THR A 120 1.48 -2.94 -12.68
CA THR A 120 2.21 -2.25 -11.61
C THR A 120 2.56 -0.79 -11.96
N ASP A 121 1.99 -0.24 -13.04
CA ASP A 121 2.37 1.08 -13.57
C ASP A 121 2.14 2.18 -12.51
N LEU A 122 1.02 2.15 -11.78
CA LEU A 122 0.76 3.14 -10.71
C LEU A 122 1.78 3.05 -9.57
N LEU A 123 2.18 1.83 -9.19
CA LEU A 123 3.21 1.62 -8.16
C LEU A 123 4.57 2.14 -8.64
N LEU A 124 4.88 1.99 -9.93
CA LEU A 124 6.10 2.50 -10.55
C LEU A 124 6.08 4.03 -10.71
N GLU A 125 4.98 4.59 -11.23
CA GLU A 125 4.76 6.03 -11.38
C GLU A 125 4.88 6.75 -10.01
N HIS A 126 4.50 6.08 -8.92
CA HIS A 126 4.53 6.61 -7.54
C HIS A 126 5.62 5.96 -6.67
N ARG A 127 6.68 5.40 -7.27
CA ARG A 127 7.76 4.75 -6.51
C ARG A 127 8.37 5.67 -5.46
N ASP A 128 8.60 6.94 -5.79
CA ASP A 128 9.18 7.90 -4.84
C ASP A 128 8.26 8.13 -3.62
N ALA A 129 6.94 8.05 -3.80
CA ALA A 129 5.98 8.14 -2.70
C ALA A 129 6.05 6.88 -1.81
N LEU A 130 6.14 5.69 -2.42
CA LEU A 130 6.31 4.43 -1.71
C LEU A 130 7.60 4.40 -0.88
N GLU A 131 8.73 4.83 -1.45
CA GLU A 131 10.01 4.87 -0.74
C GLU A 131 10.00 5.90 0.40
N GLN A 132 9.37 7.06 0.22
CA GLN A 132 9.22 8.05 1.29
C GLN A 132 8.34 7.52 2.43
N LEU A 133 7.19 6.93 2.11
CA LEU A 133 6.31 6.30 3.10
C LEU A 133 7.06 5.20 3.86
N ARG A 134 7.72 4.30 3.14
CA ARG A 134 8.54 3.22 3.70
C ARG A 134 9.60 3.76 4.66
N SER A 135 10.40 4.74 4.23
CA SER A 135 11.43 5.37 5.06
C SER A 135 10.84 5.95 6.35
N ARG A 136 9.72 6.68 6.26
CA ARG A 136 9.10 7.27 7.45
C ARG A 136 8.52 6.23 8.40
N LEU A 137 7.88 5.18 7.88
CA LEU A 137 7.38 4.07 8.69
C LEU A 137 8.52 3.32 9.41
N THR A 138 9.68 3.18 8.75
CA THR A 138 10.89 2.60 9.34
C THR A 138 11.46 3.51 10.43
N ASP A 139 11.61 4.81 10.16
CA ASP A 139 12.12 5.79 11.13
C ASP A 139 11.21 5.93 12.35
N PHE A 140 9.89 5.75 12.16
CA PHE A 140 8.91 5.73 13.24
C PHE A 140 8.85 4.38 13.98
N GLY A 141 9.49 3.32 13.44
CA GLY A 141 9.60 2.01 14.09
C GLY A 141 8.32 1.17 14.04
N THR A 142 7.53 1.30 12.96
CA THR A 142 6.25 0.59 12.83
C THR A 142 6.39 -0.77 12.16
N PRO A 143 5.53 -1.76 12.48
CA PRO A 143 5.53 -3.05 11.79
C PRO A 143 5.06 -2.93 10.33
N TYR A 144 4.34 -1.86 9.97
CA TYR A 144 3.87 -1.61 8.60
C TYR A 144 5.02 -1.36 7.61
N ALA A 145 6.20 -0.93 8.09
CA ALA A 145 7.39 -0.79 7.26
C ALA A 145 7.75 -2.10 6.53
N SER A 146 7.63 -3.24 7.22
CA SER A 146 7.90 -4.57 6.64
C SER A 146 6.96 -4.92 5.47
N VAL A 147 5.72 -4.41 5.48
CA VAL A 147 4.76 -4.59 4.38
C VAL A 147 5.23 -3.79 3.16
N LEU A 148 5.68 -2.56 3.35
CA LEU A 148 6.22 -1.72 2.28
C LEU A 148 7.55 -2.27 1.74
N ASP A 149 8.41 -2.81 2.61
CA ASP A 149 9.64 -3.48 2.17
C ASP A 149 9.32 -4.65 1.22
N ALA A 150 8.34 -5.49 1.57
CA ALA A 150 7.92 -6.60 0.72
C ALA A 150 7.34 -6.14 -0.62
N VAL A 151 6.51 -5.09 -0.63
CA VAL A 151 5.97 -4.50 -1.87
C VAL A 151 7.10 -3.90 -2.73
N CYS A 152 7.95 -3.06 -2.17
CA CYS A 152 9.03 -2.39 -2.91
C CYS A 152 10.04 -3.39 -3.49
N ALA A 153 10.29 -4.52 -2.82
CA ALA A 153 11.16 -5.58 -3.30
C ALA A 153 10.66 -6.28 -4.58
N THR A 154 9.35 -6.20 -4.88
CA THR A 154 8.78 -6.75 -6.13
C THR A 154 8.98 -5.86 -7.34
N LEU A 155 9.23 -4.57 -7.11
CA LEU A 155 9.27 -3.57 -8.16
C LEU A 155 10.70 -3.46 -8.72
N PRO A 156 10.90 -3.34 -10.04
CA PRO A 156 12.22 -3.16 -10.66
C PRO A 156 13.01 -2.03 -10.00
N THR A 157 14.27 -2.28 -9.62
CA THR A 157 15.16 -1.22 -9.15
C THR A 157 15.31 -0.19 -10.27
N ALA A 158 15.20 1.09 -9.92
CA ALA A 158 15.43 2.15 -10.90
C ALA A 158 16.85 1.96 -11.46
N HIS A 159 16.96 1.59 -12.74
CA HIS A 159 18.25 1.58 -13.41
C HIS A 159 18.79 3.01 -13.35
N THR A 160 19.82 3.22 -12.54
CA THR A 160 20.63 4.43 -12.60
C THR A 160 21.28 4.46 -13.98
N GLY A 161 20.60 5.05 -14.94
CA GLY A 161 21.18 5.41 -16.22
C GLY A 161 22.29 6.41 -15.96
N VAL A 162 23.53 5.93 -15.95
CA VAL A 162 24.70 6.79 -16.13
C VAL A 162 24.49 7.56 -17.42
N ARG A 163 24.17 8.85 -17.30
CA ARG A 163 24.23 9.79 -18.41
C ARG A 163 25.72 10.05 -18.66
N SER A 164 26.29 9.35 -19.64
CA SER A 164 27.54 9.76 -20.30
C SER A 164 27.30 11.00 -21.16
#